data_AF-A0A834IB36-F1
#
_entry.id   AF-A0A834IB36-F1
#
_cell.length_a   1.000
_cell.length_b   1.000
_cell.length_c   1.000
_cell.angle_alpha   90.00
_cell.angle_beta   90.00
_cell.angle_gamma   90.00
#
_symmetry.space_group_name_H-M   'P 1'
#
loop_
_entity.id
_entity.type
_entity.pdbx_description
1 polymer ?
#
loop_
_entity_poly.entity_id
_entity_poly.type
_entity_poly.pdbx_seq_one_letter_code
_entity_poly.pdbx_strand_id
1 'polypeptide(L)'
;MATFHSVSLALRRKDPEMFREKISPYLNLFSGDDDEMKDFLRAILVVFDHIPSCKHLLERINKSMDSAAQYDKSYREPWATIIHHDFWCNNIMVTKEQPPRVTILDLQTTTLGSPAIDVIFLLLTSVKLEDIENRLDYFLQYYYDQFTAQLKSLGIDIVEFSYENFVKEIDTVSKLGQYIHALGHTSVILGEKGHTSLDSSDANYNMDAIDTGFKVNDKHIRKFEWITLEAEKRNWI
;
A
#
# COMPACT_ATOMS: atom_id res chain seq x y z
N MET A 1 7.61 -0.33 10.52
CA MET A 1 6.56 -1.15 9.93
C MET A 1 6.42 -2.51 10.62
N ALA A 2 7.41 -3.42 10.58
CA ALA A 2 7.30 -4.74 11.22
C ALA A 2 6.89 -4.70 12.71
N THR A 3 7.51 -3.80 13.49
CA THR A 3 7.12 -3.56 14.90
C THR A 3 5.69 -3.06 15.05
N PHE A 4 5.25 -2.14 14.18
CA PHE A 4 3.89 -1.60 14.20
C PHE A 4 2.84 -2.70 13.98
N HIS A 5 3.05 -3.57 12.99
CA HIS A 5 2.15 -4.69 12.69
C HIS A 5 2.21 -5.82 13.71
N SER A 6 3.40 -6.17 14.21
CA SER A 6 3.55 -7.31 15.12
C SER A 6 3.06 -6.99 16.54
N VAL A 7 3.25 -5.76 17.03
CA VAL A 7 2.74 -5.33 18.34
C VAL A 7 1.22 -5.34 18.35
N SER A 8 0.57 -4.79 17.32
CA SER A 8 -0.89 -4.77 17.22
C SER A 8 -1.49 -6.17 17.05
N LEU A 9 -0.85 -7.05 16.26
CA LEU A 9 -1.25 -8.46 16.17
C LEU A 9 -1.12 -9.17 17.52
N ALA A 10 0.02 -9.01 18.19
CA ALA A 10 0.25 -9.62 19.49
C ALA A 10 -0.77 -9.13 20.54
N LEU A 11 -1.12 -7.84 20.50
CA LEU A 11 -2.15 -7.26 21.35
C LEU A 11 -3.51 -7.92 21.12
N ARG A 12 -3.94 -8.06 19.86
CA ARG A 12 -5.18 -8.76 19.49
C ARG A 12 -5.21 -10.19 19.99
N ARG A 13 -4.08 -10.90 19.92
CA ARG A 13 -3.98 -12.31 20.33
C ARG A 13 -3.95 -12.49 21.84
N LYS A 14 -3.29 -11.58 22.56
CA LYS A 14 -3.11 -11.69 24.02
C LYS A 14 -4.25 -11.10 24.83
N ASP A 15 -4.84 -10.02 24.34
CA ASP A 15 -5.94 -9.33 25.02
C ASP A 15 -6.99 -8.86 23.99
N PRO A 16 -7.80 -9.79 23.45
CA PRO A 16 -8.80 -9.48 22.44
C PRO A 16 -9.89 -8.53 22.96
N GLU A 17 -10.19 -8.58 24.25
CA GLU A 17 -11.21 -7.72 24.89
C GLU A 17 -10.74 -6.28 24.97
N MET A 18 -9.54 -6.04 25.50
CA MET A 18 -8.98 -4.69 25.53
C MET A 18 -8.83 -4.13 24.12
N PHE A 19 -8.36 -4.93 23.15
CA PHE A 19 -8.28 -4.48 21.77
C PHE A 19 -9.65 -4.04 21.23
N ARG A 20 -10.68 -4.86 21.43
CA ARG A 20 -12.05 -4.55 20.97
C ARG A 20 -12.61 -3.30 21.63
N GLU A 21 -12.35 -3.08 22.91
CA GLU A 21 -12.95 -1.97 23.66
C GLU A 21 -12.17 -0.65 23.54
N LYS A 22 -10.84 -0.73 23.42
CA LYS A 22 -9.94 0.43 23.52
C LYS A 22 -9.27 0.80 22.21
N ILE A 23 -9.21 -0.10 21.24
CA ILE A 23 -8.50 0.12 19.98
C ILE A 23 -9.47 0.14 18.80
N SER A 24 -10.30 -0.90 18.65
CA SER A 24 -11.24 -1.01 17.52
C SER A 24 -12.13 0.23 17.30
N PRO A 25 -12.62 0.95 18.33
CA PRO A 25 -13.44 2.15 18.11
C PRO A 25 -12.73 3.31 17.41
N TYR A 26 -11.40 3.29 17.34
CA TYR A 26 -10.57 4.31 16.71
C TYR A 26 -10.02 3.88 15.35
N LEU A 27 -10.34 2.66 14.90
CA LEU A 27 -9.97 2.17 13.57
C LEU A 27 -10.99 2.66 12.55
N ASN A 28 -10.51 3.31 11.49
CA ASN A 28 -11.33 3.93 10.47
C ASN A 28 -11.13 3.24 9.13
N LEU A 29 -12.23 2.75 8.56
CA LEU A 29 -12.27 2.39 7.15
C LEU A 29 -12.50 3.69 6.37
N PHE A 30 -11.42 4.30 5.88
CA PHE A 30 -11.57 5.43 4.96
C PHE A 30 -12.37 4.97 3.74
N SER A 31 -13.41 5.73 3.40
CA SER A 31 -14.21 5.57 2.18
C SER A 31 -14.18 6.90 1.46
N GLY A 32 -13.44 6.97 0.35
CA GLY A 32 -13.62 8.04 -0.63
C GLY A 32 -14.99 7.92 -1.28
N ASP A 33 -15.47 8.99 -1.89
CA ASP A 33 -16.72 8.95 -2.65
C ASP A 33 -16.53 8.30 -4.03
N ASP A 34 -17.65 7.99 -4.69
CA ASP A 34 -17.66 7.29 -5.98
C ASP A 34 -16.99 8.11 -7.10
N ASP A 35 -16.96 9.43 -7.01
CA ASP A 35 -16.40 10.30 -8.04
C ASP A 35 -14.88 10.43 -7.88
N GLU A 36 -14.39 10.55 -6.64
CA GLU A 36 -12.96 10.46 -6.31
C GLU A 36 -12.36 9.13 -6.81
N MET A 37 -13.06 8.01 -6.60
CA MET A 37 -12.62 6.71 -7.09
C MET A 37 -12.56 6.65 -8.62
N LYS A 38 -13.53 7.23 -9.33
CA LYS A 38 -13.50 7.26 -10.81
C LYS A 38 -12.34 8.09 -11.33
N ASP A 39 -12.08 9.25 -10.73
CA ASP A 39 -10.98 10.11 -11.16
C ASP A 39 -9.62 9.47 -10.87
N PHE A 40 -9.50 8.77 -9.75
CA PHE A 40 -8.33 7.94 -9.43
C PHE A 40 -8.07 6.87 -10.51
N LEU A 41 -9.10 6.13 -10.92
CA LEU A 41 -8.98 5.09 -11.96
C LEU A 41 -8.70 5.70 -13.35
N ARG A 42 -9.26 6.87 -13.68
CA ARG A 42 -8.96 7.57 -14.94
C ARG A 42 -7.49 8.00 -15.00
N ALA A 43 -6.93 8.50 -13.91
CA ALA A 43 -5.53 8.91 -13.86
C ALA A 43 -4.58 7.73 -14.19
N ILE A 44 -4.92 6.52 -13.75
CA ILE A 44 -4.17 5.29 -14.08
C ILE A 44 -4.17 5.04 -15.59
N LEU A 45 -5.34 5.13 -16.23
CA LEU A 45 -5.48 4.89 -17.68
C LEU A 45 -4.68 5.90 -18.52
N VAL A 46 -4.68 7.18 -18.12
CA VAL A 46 -3.90 8.24 -18.81
C VAL A 46 -2.41 7.91 -18.84
N VAL A 47 -1.86 7.32 -17.78
CA VAL A 47 -0.45 6.90 -17.77
C VAL A 47 -0.23 5.72 -18.73
N PHE A 48 -1.15 4.74 -18.77
CA PHE A 48 -1.02 3.56 -19.63
C PHE A 48 -1.03 3.88 -21.14
N ASP A 49 -1.67 4.98 -21.56
CA ASP A 49 -1.58 5.46 -22.94
C ASP A 49 -0.12 5.73 -23.39
N HIS A 50 0.76 5.99 -22.42
CA HIS A 50 2.18 6.27 -22.63
C HIS A 50 3.09 5.03 -22.44
N ILE A 51 2.53 3.83 -22.24
CA ILE A 51 3.28 2.59 -21.99
C ILE A 51 2.93 1.51 -23.04
N PRO A 52 3.51 1.59 -24.25
CA PRO A 52 3.17 0.65 -25.33
C PRO A 52 3.44 -0.82 -25.02
N SER A 53 4.44 -1.10 -24.17
CA SER A 53 4.85 -2.43 -23.73
C SER A 53 3.80 -3.15 -22.87
N CYS A 54 2.89 -2.41 -22.22
CA CYS A 54 1.82 -2.97 -21.39
C CYS A 54 0.46 -3.04 -22.12
N LYS A 55 0.40 -2.73 -23.42
CA LYS A 55 -0.88 -2.71 -24.16
C LYS A 55 -1.61 -4.06 -24.16
N HIS A 56 -0.87 -5.17 -24.19
CA HIS A 56 -1.48 -6.52 -24.13
C HIS A 56 -2.14 -6.82 -22.79
N LEU A 57 -1.90 -6.01 -21.76
CA LEU A 57 -2.43 -6.19 -20.40
C LEU A 57 -3.64 -5.34 -20.09
N LEU A 58 -4.05 -4.42 -20.98
CA LEU A 58 -5.12 -3.47 -20.69
C LEU A 58 -6.45 -4.15 -20.30
N GLU A 59 -6.80 -5.28 -20.91
CA GLU A 59 -8.01 -6.02 -20.53
C GLU A 59 -7.94 -6.54 -19.08
N ARG A 60 -6.79 -7.08 -18.69
CA ARG A 60 -6.52 -7.58 -17.33
C ARG A 60 -6.51 -6.44 -16.31
N ILE A 61 -5.86 -5.34 -16.66
CA ILE A 61 -5.82 -4.11 -15.83
C ILE A 61 -7.24 -3.59 -15.57
N ASN A 62 -8.08 -3.50 -16.61
CA ASN A 62 -9.47 -3.07 -16.46
C ASN A 62 -10.26 -3.99 -15.52
N LYS A 63 -10.12 -5.32 -15.67
CA LYS A 63 -10.75 -6.30 -14.75
C LYS A 63 -10.28 -6.13 -13.30
N SER A 64 -8.99 -5.84 -13.09
CA SER A 64 -8.45 -5.56 -11.76
C SER A 64 -8.99 -4.25 -11.17
N MET A 65 -9.22 -3.21 -12.00
CA MET A 65 -9.87 -1.97 -11.54
C MET A 65 -11.30 -2.22 -11.08
N ASP A 66 -12.08 -3.00 -11.83
CA ASP A 66 -13.44 -3.38 -11.43
C ASP A 66 -13.45 -4.16 -10.10
N SER A 67 -12.49 -5.08 -9.94
CA SER A 67 -12.35 -5.88 -8.72
C SER A 67 -11.96 -5.02 -7.52
N ALA A 68 -11.07 -4.04 -7.70
CA ALA A 68 -10.64 -3.12 -6.66
C ALA A 68 -11.79 -2.23 -6.16
N ALA A 69 -12.66 -1.78 -7.07
CA ALA A 69 -13.85 -0.99 -6.71
C ALA A 69 -14.88 -1.78 -5.87
N GLN A 70 -14.88 -3.11 -5.98
CA GLN A 70 -15.80 -4.01 -5.28
C GLN A 70 -15.18 -4.69 -4.05
N TYR A 71 -13.96 -4.29 -3.67
CA TYR A 71 -13.18 -5.01 -2.66
C TYR A 71 -13.86 -5.02 -1.29
N ASP A 72 -14.06 -6.23 -0.76
CA ASP A 72 -14.48 -6.45 0.62
C ASP A 72 -13.32 -6.11 1.58
N LYS A 73 -13.53 -5.09 2.41
CA LYS A 73 -12.55 -4.61 3.40
C LYS A 73 -12.45 -5.54 4.62
N SER A 74 -12.97 -6.76 4.56
CA SER A 74 -12.79 -7.77 5.60
C SER A 74 -11.32 -8.20 5.72
N TYR A 75 -10.91 -8.54 6.94
CA TYR A 75 -9.57 -9.03 7.24
C TYR A 75 -9.56 -10.55 7.39
N ARG A 76 -8.39 -11.15 7.12
CA ARG A 76 -8.18 -12.60 7.21
C ARG A 76 -7.21 -12.95 8.34
N GLU A 77 -7.60 -13.92 9.16
CA GLU A 77 -6.70 -14.55 10.13
C GLU A 77 -5.76 -15.55 9.39
N PRO A 78 -4.55 -15.85 9.92
CA PRO A 78 -3.99 -15.35 11.17
C PRO A 78 -3.29 -13.99 11.06
N TRP A 79 -3.28 -13.39 9.86
CA TRP A 79 -2.47 -12.21 9.53
C TRP A 79 -3.09 -10.89 9.95
N ALA A 80 -4.35 -10.88 10.37
CA ALA A 80 -5.06 -9.68 10.72
C ALA A 80 -4.35 -8.88 11.82
N THR A 81 -4.04 -7.63 11.49
CA THR A 81 -3.35 -6.70 12.36
C THR A 81 -3.80 -5.28 12.06
N ILE A 82 -3.37 -4.30 12.87
CA ILE A 82 -3.56 -2.91 12.50
C ILE A 82 -2.62 -2.58 11.35
N ILE A 83 -3.19 -2.13 10.23
CA ILE A 83 -2.49 -1.60 9.07
C ILE A 83 -2.75 -0.10 8.98
N HIS A 84 -1.78 0.63 8.45
CA HIS A 84 -1.89 2.06 8.19
C HIS A 84 -2.75 2.34 6.96
N HIS A 85 -2.73 1.47 5.95
CA HIS A 85 -3.45 1.60 4.67
C HIS A 85 -2.97 2.73 3.75
N ASP A 86 -2.13 3.65 4.23
CA ASP A 86 -1.45 4.69 3.45
C ASP A 86 0.04 4.78 3.87
N PHE A 87 0.73 3.63 3.85
CA PHE A 87 2.11 3.51 4.32
C PHE A 87 3.13 3.90 3.23
N TRP A 88 3.19 5.18 2.84
CA TRP A 88 4.15 5.72 1.86
C TRP A 88 5.22 6.61 2.51
N CYS A 89 6.25 7.00 1.75
CA CYS A 89 7.42 7.70 2.29
C CYS A 89 7.10 9.03 3.00
N ASN A 90 6.06 9.75 2.60
CA ASN A 90 5.70 11.03 3.23
C ASN A 90 5.11 10.86 4.63
N ASN A 91 4.53 9.69 4.92
CA ASN A 91 4.00 9.33 6.24
C ASN A 91 5.05 8.70 7.15
N ILE A 92 6.34 8.74 6.76
CA ILE A 92 7.47 8.21 7.51
C ILE A 92 8.47 9.32 7.78
N MET A 93 8.56 9.77 9.02
CA MET A 93 9.57 10.73 9.45
C MET A 93 10.78 9.99 10.02
N VAL A 94 11.97 10.33 9.49
CA VAL A 94 13.25 9.77 9.93
C VAL A 94 14.13 10.89 10.49
N THR A 95 14.57 10.76 11.74
CA THR A 95 15.48 11.74 12.35
C THR A 95 16.90 11.57 11.82
N LYS A 96 17.72 12.62 11.93
CA LYS A 96 19.15 12.60 11.57
C LYS A 96 20.06 12.06 12.68
N GLU A 97 19.48 11.60 13.79
CA GLU A 97 20.22 11.04 14.93
C GLU A 97 20.84 9.67 14.57
N GLN A 98 21.76 9.19 15.41
CA GLN A 98 22.38 7.87 15.25
C GLN A 98 22.19 7.04 16.53
N PRO A 99 21.39 5.96 16.51
CA PRO A 99 20.61 5.46 15.37
C PRO A 99 19.44 6.39 15.01
N PRO A 100 18.96 6.38 13.74
CA PRO A 100 17.83 7.20 13.34
C PRO A 100 16.56 6.72 14.05
N ARG A 101 15.78 7.68 14.53
CA ARG A 101 14.42 7.42 15.03
C ARG A 101 13.45 7.50 13.86
N VAL A 102 12.56 6.52 13.76
CA VAL A 102 11.50 6.47 12.75
C VAL A 102 10.15 6.68 13.43
N THR A 103 9.35 7.60 12.92
CA THR A 103 8.00 7.89 13.40
C THR A 103 7.02 7.74 12.24
N ILE A 104 5.96 6.97 12.46
CA ILE A 104 4.82 6.84 11.54
C ILE A 104 3.88 8.01 11.81
N LEU A 105 3.47 8.71 10.75
CA LEU A 105 2.58 9.86 10.78
C LEU A 105 1.23 9.51 10.13
N ASP A 106 0.26 10.43 10.21
CA ASP A 106 -1.03 10.37 9.51
C ASP A 106 -1.79 9.03 9.61
N LEU A 107 -2.29 8.73 10.82
CA LEU A 107 -3.00 7.48 11.11
C LEU A 107 -4.49 7.50 10.68
N GLN A 108 -4.93 8.43 9.83
CA GLN A 108 -6.35 8.66 9.54
C GLN A 108 -7.06 7.49 8.83
N THR A 109 -6.30 6.68 8.09
CA THR A 109 -6.80 5.52 7.32
C THR A 109 -6.52 4.17 7.99
N THR A 110 -6.07 4.20 9.24
CA THR A 110 -5.65 3.00 9.99
C THR A 110 -6.84 2.07 10.25
N THR A 111 -6.71 0.80 9.87
CA THR A 111 -7.77 -0.21 9.99
C THR A 111 -7.22 -1.61 10.31
N LEU A 112 -8.08 -2.61 10.43
CA LEU A 112 -7.66 -4.02 10.48
C LEU A 112 -7.46 -4.56 9.07
N GLY A 113 -6.34 -5.24 8.84
CA GLY A 113 -6.03 -5.87 7.56
C GLY A 113 -4.81 -6.78 7.63
N SER A 114 -4.43 -7.30 6.46
CA SER A 114 -3.20 -8.07 6.32
C SER A 114 -2.00 -7.12 6.24
N PRO A 115 -0.90 -7.33 6.99
CA PRO A 115 0.29 -6.49 6.91
C PRO A 115 0.90 -6.45 5.51
N ALA A 116 0.57 -7.44 4.67
CA ALA A 116 0.94 -7.50 3.26
C ALA A 116 0.49 -6.23 2.50
N ILE A 117 -0.64 -5.62 2.89
CA ILE A 117 -1.19 -4.39 2.27
C ILE A 117 -0.17 -3.25 2.37
N ASP A 118 0.22 -2.88 3.59
CA ASP A 118 1.19 -1.81 3.83
C ASP A 118 2.57 -2.12 3.23
N VAL A 119 3.01 -3.38 3.35
CA VAL A 119 4.32 -3.80 2.84
C VAL A 119 4.41 -3.63 1.34
N ILE A 120 3.44 -4.20 0.60
CA ILE A 120 3.53 -4.14 -0.86
C ILE A 120 3.25 -2.72 -1.36
N PHE A 121 2.36 -1.98 -0.69
CA PHE A 121 2.14 -0.58 -0.99
C PHE A 121 3.42 0.25 -0.91
N LEU A 122 4.13 0.20 0.23
CA LEU A 122 5.36 0.94 0.44
C LEU A 122 6.43 0.59 -0.61
N LEU A 123 6.62 -0.71 -0.85
CA LEU A 123 7.64 -1.21 -1.77
C LEU A 123 7.36 -0.82 -3.22
N LEU A 124 6.10 -0.91 -3.65
CA LEU A 124 5.72 -0.55 -5.01
C LEU A 124 5.76 0.97 -5.22
N THR A 125 5.32 1.79 -4.27
CA THR A 125 5.15 3.23 -4.50
C THR A 125 6.37 4.07 -4.12
N SER A 126 6.97 3.79 -2.97
CA SER A 126 7.85 4.75 -2.27
C SER A 126 9.34 4.41 -2.39
N VAL A 127 9.68 3.18 -2.75
CA VAL A 127 11.06 2.78 -3.02
C VAL A 127 11.43 3.18 -4.45
N LYS A 128 12.59 3.81 -4.64
CA LYS A 128 13.09 4.18 -5.96
C LYS A 128 13.16 2.96 -6.87
N LEU A 129 12.85 3.14 -8.15
CA LEU A 129 12.81 2.03 -9.12
C LEU A 129 14.12 1.24 -9.15
N GLU A 130 15.25 1.95 -9.27
CA GLU A 130 16.62 1.39 -9.24
C GLU A 130 16.91 0.56 -7.99
N ASP A 131 16.23 0.87 -6.88
CA ASP A 131 16.42 0.20 -5.62
C ASP A 131 15.51 -1.03 -5.45
N ILE A 132 14.40 -1.13 -6.19
CA ILE A 132 13.39 -2.19 -5.97
C ILE A 132 13.32 -3.21 -7.10
N GLU A 133 13.65 -2.84 -8.34
CA GLU A 133 13.34 -3.63 -9.54
C GLU A 133 13.92 -5.06 -9.52
N ASN A 134 15.08 -5.25 -8.88
CA ASN A 134 15.74 -6.54 -8.72
C ASN A 134 15.82 -7.00 -7.25
N ARG A 135 15.13 -6.31 -6.33
CA ARG A 135 15.24 -6.53 -4.87
C ARG A 135 13.90 -6.65 -4.16
N LEU A 136 12.79 -6.71 -4.88
CA LEU A 136 11.46 -6.86 -4.27
C LEU A 136 11.38 -8.07 -3.34
N ASP A 137 11.78 -9.26 -3.80
CA ASP A 137 11.77 -10.48 -2.98
C ASP A 137 12.68 -10.37 -1.75
N TYR A 138 13.82 -9.69 -1.89
CA TYR A 138 14.72 -9.42 -0.76
C TYR A 138 14.03 -8.59 0.31
N PHE A 139 13.33 -7.51 -0.06
CA PHE A 139 12.62 -6.67 0.91
C PHE A 139 11.39 -7.36 1.52
N LEU A 140 10.69 -8.20 0.75
CA LEU A 140 9.60 -9.03 1.28
C LEU A 140 10.11 -10.01 2.34
N GLN A 141 11.20 -10.72 2.06
CA GLN A 141 11.86 -11.60 3.02
C GLN A 141 12.34 -10.82 4.25
N TYR A 142 13.01 -9.69 4.04
CA TYR A 142 13.53 -8.86 5.12
C TYR A 142 12.40 -8.39 6.06
N TYR A 143 11.28 -7.91 5.51
CA TYR A 143 10.12 -7.57 6.31
C TYR A 143 9.59 -8.78 7.11
N TYR A 144 9.43 -9.92 6.45
CA TYR A 144 8.93 -11.15 7.08
C TYR A 144 9.82 -11.60 8.25
N ASP A 145 11.14 -11.58 8.06
CA ASP A 145 12.11 -11.96 9.09
C ASP A 145 11.99 -11.06 10.32
N GLN A 146 11.89 -9.74 10.11
CA GLN A 146 11.71 -8.78 11.21
C GLN A 146 10.35 -8.95 11.90
N PHE A 147 9.29 -9.15 11.13
CA PHE A 147 7.93 -9.33 11.64
C PHE A 147 7.83 -10.58 12.53
N THR A 148 8.33 -11.73 12.05
CA THR A 148 8.28 -12.99 12.80
C THR A 148 9.24 -13.01 13.98
N ALA A 149 10.43 -12.39 13.87
CA ALA A 149 11.32 -12.21 15.01
C ALA A 149 10.66 -11.38 16.11
N GLN A 150 9.96 -10.30 15.74
CA GLN A 150 9.24 -9.47 16.69
C GLN A 150 8.06 -10.22 17.32
N LEU A 151 7.27 -10.98 16.55
CA LEU A 151 6.21 -11.84 17.09
C LEU A 151 6.74 -12.85 18.12
N LYS A 152 7.84 -13.55 17.81
CA LYS A 152 8.51 -14.46 18.76
C LYS A 152 8.92 -13.75 20.04
N SER A 153 9.53 -12.56 19.93
CA SER A 153 9.94 -11.77 21.10
C SER A 153 8.76 -11.33 21.97
N LEU A 154 7.59 -11.15 21.34
CA LEU A 154 6.33 -10.85 22.01
C LEU A 154 5.65 -12.13 22.53
N GLY A 155 6.24 -13.31 22.43
CA GLY A 155 5.67 -14.57 22.91
C GLY A 155 4.47 -15.05 22.10
N ILE A 156 4.38 -14.68 20.82
CA ILE A 156 3.40 -15.23 19.88
C ILE A 156 4.03 -16.43 19.16
N ASP A 157 3.33 -17.55 19.13
CA ASP A 157 3.73 -18.70 18.32
C ASP A 157 3.60 -18.35 16.84
N ILE A 158 4.66 -18.66 16.08
CA ILE A 158 4.76 -18.32 14.66
C ILE A 158 4.49 -19.51 13.73
N VAL A 159 4.04 -20.67 14.25
CA VAL A 159 3.75 -21.86 13.43
C VAL A 159 2.80 -21.55 12.25
N GLU A 160 1.81 -20.68 12.44
CA GLU A 160 0.86 -20.29 11.38
C GLU A 160 1.45 -19.26 10.38
N PHE A 161 2.59 -18.65 10.70
CA PHE A 161 3.19 -17.51 9.99
C PHE A 161 4.40 -17.93 9.16
N SER A 162 4.23 -18.88 8.24
CA SER A 162 5.31 -19.28 7.30
C SER A 162 5.54 -18.20 6.23
N TYR A 163 6.75 -18.14 5.67
CA TYR A 163 7.06 -17.21 4.58
C TYR A 163 6.20 -17.50 3.34
N GLU A 164 5.95 -18.78 3.05
CA GLU A 164 5.06 -19.19 1.96
C GLU A 164 3.64 -18.62 2.14
N ASN A 165 3.09 -18.65 3.36
CA ASN A 165 1.78 -18.07 3.64
C ASN A 165 1.81 -16.54 3.55
N PHE A 166 2.92 -15.90 3.92
CA PHE A 166 3.08 -14.45 3.74
C PHE A 166 3.07 -14.06 2.26
N VAL A 167 3.77 -14.82 1.40
CA VAL A 167 3.76 -14.61 -0.05
C VAL A 167 2.35 -14.82 -0.62
N LYS A 168 1.61 -15.85 -0.18
CA LYS A 168 0.20 -16.04 -0.56
C LYS A 168 -0.68 -14.88 -0.13
N GLU A 169 -0.42 -14.27 1.03
CA GLU A 169 -1.13 -13.07 1.46
C GLU A 169 -0.81 -11.88 0.56
N ILE A 170 0.45 -11.67 0.18
CA ILE A 170 0.86 -10.65 -0.80
C ILE A 170 0.11 -10.86 -2.13
N ASP A 171 0.09 -12.08 -2.65
CA ASP A 171 -0.62 -12.38 -3.90
C ASP A 171 -2.12 -12.11 -3.78
N THR A 172 -2.71 -12.49 -2.65
CA THR A 172 -4.13 -12.29 -2.38
C THR A 172 -4.48 -10.80 -2.32
N VAL A 173 -3.76 -10.00 -1.53
CA VAL A 173 -4.08 -8.56 -1.39
C VAL A 173 -3.80 -7.78 -2.67
N SER A 174 -2.76 -8.16 -3.43
CA SER A 174 -2.46 -7.55 -4.73
C SER A 174 -3.60 -7.74 -5.73
N LYS A 175 -4.14 -8.98 -5.85
CA LYS A 175 -5.30 -9.30 -6.70
C LYS A 175 -6.57 -8.58 -6.29
N LEU A 176 -6.75 -8.41 -4.98
CA LEU A 176 -7.96 -7.83 -4.42
C LEU A 176 -8.04 -6.30 -4.57
N GLY A 177 -6.96 -5.66 -5.01
CA GLY A 177 -6.98 -4.24 -5.34
C GLY A 177 -5.70 -3.50 -5.00
N GLN A 178 -4.80 -4.12 -4.22
CA GLN A 178 -3.60 -3.42 -3.78
C GLN A 178 -2.64 -3.07 -4.93
N TYR A 179 -2.69 -3.81 -6.04
CA TYR A 179 -2.02 -3.44 -7.29
C TYR A 179 -2.56 -2.12 -7.88
N ILE A 180 -3.89 -2.00 -8.01
CA ILE A 180 -4.54 -0.78 -8.54
C ILE A 180 -4.33 0.40 -7.60
N HIS A 181 -4.46 0.16 -6.30
CA HIS A 181 -4.19 1.14 -5.26
C HIS A 181 -2.75 1.69 -5.35
N ALA A 182 -1.75 0.82 -5.52
CA ALA A 182 -0.36 1.25 -5.70
C ALA A 182 -0.15 2.06 -6.99
N LEU A 183 -0.79 1.69 -8.11
CA LEU A 183 -0.70 2.47 -9.36
C LEU A 183 -1.26 3.87 -9.19
N GLY A 184 -2.49 4.03 -8.69
CA GLY A 184 -3.07 5.36 -8.59
C GLY A 184 -2.35 6.27 -7.57
N HIS A 185 -1.83 5.73 -6.46
CA HIS A 185 -0.94 6.52 -5.60
C HIS A 185 0.39 6.86 -6.27
N THR A 186 0.92 6.00 -7.15
CA THR A 186 2.12 6.32 -7.92
C THR A 186 1.89 7.52 -8.84
N SER A 187 0.68 7.72 -9.36
CA SER A 187 0.31 8.96 -10.10
C SER A 187 0.43 10.21 -9.23
N VAL A 188 0.07 10.13 -7.96
CA VAL A 188 0.16 11.28 -7.04
C VAL A 188 1.61 11.51 -6.61
N ILE A 189 2.29 10.44 -6.19
CA ILE A 189 3.64 10.48 -5.60
C ILE A 189 4.68 11.01 -6.56
N LEU A 190 4.56 10.68 -7.85
CA LEU A 190 5.52 11.08 -8.89
C LEU A 190 5.06 12.34 -9.65
N GLY A 191 3.96 12.97 -9.22
CA GLY A 191 3.48 14.25 -9.72
C GLY A 191 4.50 15.38 -9.50
N GLU A 192 4.48 16.38 -10.38
CA GLU A 192 5.27 17.58 -10.19
C GLU A 192 4.63 18.47 -9.11
N LYS A 193 5.41 18.85 -8.10
CA LYS A 193 4.95 19.71 -7.00
C LYS A 193 4.48 21.07 -7.52
N GLY A 194 3.37 21.57 -6.99
CA GLY A 194 2.76 22.84 -7.38
C GLY A 194 1.99 22.83 -8.71
N HIS A 195 1.75 21.66 -9.31
CA HIS A 195 1.04 21.50 -10.59
C HIS A 195 -0.22 20.62 -10.52
N THR A 196 -0.57 20.10 -9.34
CA THR A 196 -1.76 19.26 -9.15
C THR A 196 -2.48 19.64 -7.85
N SER A 197 -3.81 19.62 -7.86
CA SER A 197 -4.65 19.75 -6.64
C SER A 197 -4.48 18.59 -5.65
N LEU A 198 -3.77 17.52 -6.06
CA LEU A 198 -3.38 16.36 -5.24
C LEU A 198 -2.06 16.59 -4.46
N ASP A 199 -1.48 17.79 -4.52
CA ASP A 199 -0.28 18.14 -3.76
C ASP A 199 -0.63 18.36 -2.28
N SER A 200 -0.04 17.53 -1.40
CA SER A 200 -0.27 17.56 0.05
C SER A 200 0.27 18.82 0.74
N SER A 201 0.90 19.76 0.01
CA SER A 201 1.39 21.02 0.57
C SER A 201 0.30 22.09 0.75
N ASP A 202 -0.85 21.95 0.10
CA ASP A 202 -1.95 22.92 0.22
C ASP A 202 -2.94 22.50 1.31
N ALA A 203 -2.96 23.28 2.41
CA ALA A 203 -3.88 23.08 3.53
C ALA A 203 -5.37 23.35 3.18
N ASN A 204 -5.65 23.90 2.00
CA ASN A 204 -6.99 24.15 1.48
C ASN A 204 -7.30 23.13 0.38
N TYR A 205 -7.71 21.94 0.79
CA TYR A 205 -8.24 20.92 -0.12
C TYR A 205 -9.54 21.44 -0.74
N ASN A 206 -9.52 21.82 -2.02
CA ASN A 206 -10.70 22.31 -2.74
C ASN A 206 -11.00 21.39 -3.93
N MET A 207 -12.01 20.52 -3.76
CA MET A 207 -12.44 19.57 -4.81
C MET A 207 -13.03 20.27 -6.04
N ASP A 208 -13.51 21.51 -5.93
CA ASP A 208 -14.17 22.22 -7.04
C ASP A 208 -13.17 22.83 -8.05
N ALA A 209 -11.86 22.69 -7.79
CA ALA A 209 -10.78 23.28 -8.60
C ALA A 209 -9.86 22.21 -9.23
N ILE A 210 -10.41 21.05 -9.62
CA ILE A 210 -9.67 20.04 -10.40
C ILE A 210 -9.46 20.58 -11.83
N ASP A 211 -8.47 21.46 -12.00
CA ASP A 211 -7.73 21.53 -13.26
C ASP A 211 -6.84 20.28 -13.29
N THR A 212 -7.05 19.37 -14.24
CA THR A 212 -6.34 18.08 -14.32
C THR A 212 -4.90 18.26 -14.79
N GLY A 213 -4.15 19.21 -14.24
CA GLY A 213 -2.72 19.47 -14.48
C GLY A 213 -1.79 18.29 -14.24
N PHE A 214 -2.34 17.08 -14.06
CA PHE A 214 -1.67 15.79 -14.14
C PHE A 214 -0.93 15.65 -15.47
N LYS A 215 0.38 15.93 -15.41
CA LYS A 215 1.30 15.69 -16.52
C LYS A 215 2.04 14.39 -16.28
N VAL A 216 1.83 13.43 -17.18
CA VAL A 216 2.61 12.21 -17.23
C VAL A 216 4.07 12.57 -17.50
N ASN A 217 4.98 11.97 -16.75
CA ASN A 217 6.42 12.17 -16.88
C ASN A 217 7.15 10.82 -16.94
N ASP A 218 8.43 10.82 -17.28
CA ASP A 218 9.20 9.57 -17.46
C ASP A 218 9.25 8.70 -16.20
N LYS A 219 9.16 9.30 -15.01
CA LYS A 219 9.13 8.54 -13.75
C LYS A 219 7.84 7.76 -13.62
N HIS A 220 6.70 8.37 -13.96
CA HIS A 220 5.41 7.67 -14.03
C HIS A 220 5.49 6.48 -14.97
N ILE A 221 5.91 6.71 -16.22
CA ILE A 221 5.97 5.68 -17.27
C ILE A 221 6.79 4.48 -16.81
N ARG A 222 8.03 4.72 -16.38
CA ARG A 222 8.95 3.63 -15.95
C ARG A 222 8.45 2.89 -14.73
N LYS A 223 7.90 3.61 -13.74
CA LYS A 223 7.44 3.00 -12.50
C LYS A 223 6.16 2.19 -12.70
N PHE A 224 5.21 2.72 -13.46
CA PHE A 224 3.99 1.99 -13.86
C PHE A 224 4.32 0.75 -14.67
N GLU A 225 5.18 0.88 -15.69
CA GLU A 225 5.62 -0.26 -16.51
C GLU A 225 6.19 -1.37 -15.63
N TRP A 226 7.11 -1.03 -14.71
CA TRP A 226 7.68 -2.01 -13.80
C TRP A 226 6.63 -2.64 -12.86
N ILE A 227 5.76 -1.85 -12.22
CA ILE A 227 4.71 -2.37 -11.33
C ILE A 227 3.80 -3.34 -12.10
N THR A 228 3.43 -3.00 -13.33
CA THR A 228 2.56 -3.82 -14.18
C THR A 228 3.23 -5.10 -14.65
N LEU A 229 4.48 -5.05 -15.09
CA LEU A 229 5.22 -6.26 -15.49
C LEU A 229 5.49 -7.18 -14.31
N GLU A 230 5.74 -6.65 -13.12
CA GLU A 230 5.89 -7.46 -11.90
C GLU A 230 4.54 -8.08 -11.49
N ALA A 231 3.43 -7.34 -11.65
CA ALA A 231 2.09 -7.87 -11.42
C ALA A 231 1.72 -8.99 -12.41
N GLU A 232 2.10 -8.86 -13.70
CA GLU A 232 1.95 -9.92 -14.70
C GLU A 232 2.74 -11.17 -14.29
N LYS A 233 4.03 -11.00 -13.98
CA LYS A 233 4.93 -12.09 -13.57
C LYS A 233 4.42 -12.86 -12.34
N ARG A 234 3.80 -12.15 -11.39
CA ARG A 234 3.24 -12.74 -10.15
C ARG A 234 1.77 -13.13 -10.26
N ASN A 235 1.16 -12.97 -11.43
CA ASN A 235 -0.26 -13.28 -11.67
C ASN A 235 -1.19 -12.53 -10.70
N TRP A 236 -0.93 -11.24 -10.45
CA TRP A 236 -1.81 -10.36 -9.65
C TRP A 236 -2.95 -9.75 -10.46
N ILE A 237 -2.79 -9.72 -11.78
CA ILE A 237 -3.78 -9.29 -12.78
C ILE A 237 -4.09 -10.43 -13.73
#